data_AF-A0A7W0W2N8-F1
#
_entry.id   AF-A0A7W0W2N8-F1
#
_cell.length_a   1.000
_cell.length_b   1.000
_cell.length_c   1.000
_cell.angle_alpha   90.00
_cell.angle_beta   90.00
_cell.angle_gamma   90.00
#
_symmetry.space_group_name_H-M   'P 1'
#
loop_
_entity.id
_entity.type
_entity.pdbx_description
1 polymer ?
#
loop_
_entity_poly.entity_id
_entity_poly.type
_entity_poly.pdbx_seq_one_letter_code
_entity_poly.pdbx_strand_id
1 'polypeptide(L)'
;MTSDSGVTHHAISSISVDGKEYKVALRLAYDGVEYIGRLWFSDPSSDQMGIPDHGAVPGRTIAEAVEIARKLTPQDLERRCHRALADKRRYIRLRRATEEILTKIKYMNRVAVTMRHGMLDSEGASQELELIQKQIEEIVKTLPFHAGIEEG
;
A
#
# COMPACT_ATOMS: atom_id res chain seq x y z
N MET A 1 -10.63 4.47 -20.25
CA MET A 1 -11.77 3.54 -20.14
C MET A 1 -11.62 2.73 -18.86
N THR A 2 -12.37 3.16 -17.83
CA THR A 2 -12.82 2.45 -16.62
C THR A 2 -12.02 1.24 -16.10
N SER A 3 -11.21 1.47 -15.07
CA SER A 3 -11.01 0.49 -14.00
C SER A 3 -11.73 1.01 -12.75
N ASP A 4 -13.06 1.08 -12.81
CA ASP A 4 -13.87 1.34 -11.62
C ASP A 4 -14.01 -0.01 -10.91
N SER A 5 -12.95 -0.42 -10.21
CA SER A 5 -13.04 -1.51 -9.24
C SER A 5 -14.19 -1.14 -8.32
N GLY A 6 -15.26 -1.95 -8.21
CA GLY A 6 -16.49 -1.67 -7.45
C GLY A 6 -16.30 -1.46 -5.94
N VAL A 7 -15.36 -0.59 -5.58
CA VAL A 7 -14.88 -0.25 -4.26
C VAL A 7 -15.48 1.09 -3.91
N THR A 8 -16.34 1.12 -2.90
CA THR A 8 -16.97 2.36 -2.43
C THR A 8 -16.28 2.87 -1.18
N HIS A 9 -16.24 4.20 -1.04
CA HIS A 9 -15.52 4.89 0.05
C HIS A 9 -16.51 5.69 0.88
N HIS A 10 -16.53 5.48 2.20
CA HIS A 10 -17.48 6.10 3.11
C HIS A 10 -16.75 6.74 4.29
N ALA A 11 -16.93 8.05 4.50
CA ALA A 11 -16.37 8.71 5.67
C ALA A 11 -17.03 8.20 6.96
N ILE A 12 -16.22 7.86 7.96
CA ILE A 12 -16.69 7.30 9.24
C ILE A 12 -16.50 8.32 10.36
N SER A 13 -15.27 8.77 10.61
CA SER A 13 -14.96 9.72 11.69
C SER A 13 -13.57 10.34 11.51
N SER A 14 -13.13 11.15 12.47
CA SER A 14 -11.74 11.55 12.69
C SER A 14 -11.31 11.11 14.09
N ILE A 15 -10.04 10.75 14.27
CA ILE A 15 -9.44 10.33 15.54
C ILE A 15 -8.07 10.97 15.73
N SER A 16 -7.62 11.07 16.99
CA SER A 16 -6.27 11.51 17.33
C SER A 16 -5.45 10.33 17.86
N VAL A 17 -4.31 10.04 17.25
CA VAL A 17 -3.41 8.94 17.63
C VAL A 17 -1.99 9.49 17.72
N ASP A 18 -1.34 9.32 18.87
CA ASP A 18 0.01 9.84 19.15
C ASP A 18 0.17 11.35 18.84
N GLY A 19 -0.87 12.13 19.12
CA GLY A 19 -0.91 13.59 18.86
C GLY A 19 -1.08 13.97 17.38
N LYS A 20 -1.37 13.01 16.50
CA LYS A 20 -1.70 13.25 15.09
C LYS A 20 -3.16 12.94 14.80
N GLU A 21 -3.78 13.80 14.00
CA GLU A 21 -5.14 13.60 13.50
C GLU A 21 -5.16 12.65 12.32
N TYR A 22 -6.11 11.71 12.32
CA TYR A 22 -6.38 10.80 11.22
C TYR A 22 -7.85 10.86 10.83
N LYS A 23 -8.10 11.04 9.53
CA LYS A 23 -9.43 10.79 8.96
C LYS A 23 -9.62 9.29 8.78
N VAL A 24 -10.78 8.79 9.20
CA VAL A 24 -11.17 7.39 9.11
C VAL A 24 -12.25 7.25 8.03
N ALA A 25 -11.98 6.40 7.05
CA ALA A 25 -12.94 6.02 6.04
C ALA A 25 -13.10 4.50 5.99
N LEU A 26 -14.26 4.00 5.57
CA LEU A 26 -14.52 2.61 5.26
C LEU A 26 -14.43 2.43 3.75
N ARG A 27 -13.58 1.51 3.28
CA ARG A 27 -13.55 1.05 1.89
C ARG A 27 -14.21 -0.30 1.79
N LEU A 28 -15.20 -0.44 0.93
CA LEU A 28 -16.01 -1.64 0.76
C LEU A 28 -15.85 -2.21 -0.63
N ALA A 29 -15.58 -3.51 -0.72
CA ALA A 29 -15.63 -4.28 -1.95
C ALA A 29 -16.65 -5.42 -1.81
N TYR A 30 -17.35 -5.77 -2.88
CA TYR A 30 -18.23 -6.94 -2.90
C TYR A 30 -17.44 -8.17 -3.37
N ASP A 31 -17.46 -9.26 -2.61
CA ASP A 31 -16.69 -10.48 -2.93
C ASP A 31 -17.50 -11.55 -3.71
N GLY A 32 -18.75 -11.25 -4.06
CA GLY A 32 -19.68 -12.20 -4.69
C GLY A 32 -20.68 -12.82 -3.70
N VAL A 33 -20.47 -12.63 -2.40
CA VAL A 33 -21.36 -13.12 -1.33
C VAL A 33 -21.79 -11.95 -0.43
N GLU A 34 -20.85 -11.17 0.11
CA GLU A 34 -21.10 -10.03 1.00
C GLU A 34 -20.19 -8.83 0.69
N TYR A 35 -20.47 -7.68 1.31
CA TYR A 35 -19.55 -6.55 1.28
C TYR A 35 -18.50 -6.71 2.38
N ILE A 36 -17.23 -6.76 1.97
CA ILE A 36 -16.08 -6.78 2.87
C ILE A 36 -15.50 -5.38 2.96
N GLY A 37 -15.67 -4.78 4.13
CA GLY A 37 -15.15 -3.46 4.47
C GLY A 37 -13.78 -3.51 5.13
N ARG A 38 -12.95 -2.50 4.89
CA ARG A 38 -11.73 -2.22 5.66
C ARG A 38 -11.69 -0.75 6.01
N LEU A 39 -11.36 -0.45 7.26
CA LEU A 39 -11.10 0.93 7.66
C LEU A 39 -9.80 1.41 6.98
N TRP A 40 -9.72 2.72 6.79
CA TRP A 40 -8.62 3.39 6.12
C TRP A 40 -8.30 4.66 6.91
N PHE A 41 -7.07 4.75 7.41
CA PHE A 41 -6.60 5.85 8.24
C PHE A 41 -5.70 6.77 7.41
N SER A 42 -6.14 8.00 7.14
CA SER A 42 -5.37 8.98 6.38
C SER A 42 -5.00 10.17 7.23
N ASP A 43 -3.70 10.45 7.30
CA ASP A 43 -3.16 11.67 7.89
C ASP A 43 -3.40 12.84 6.90
N PRO A 44 -4.27 13.81 7.21
CA PRO A 44 -4.58 14.92 6.32
C PRO A 44 -3.40 15.90 6.14
N SER A 45 -2.37 15.82 6.99
CA SER A 45 -1.15 16.62 6.88
C SER A 45 -0.08 15.95 6.01
N SER A 46 -0.32 14.72 5.54
CA SER A 46 0.60 13.95 4.71
C SER A 46 0.02 13.67 3.33
N ASP A 47 0.83 13.84 2.29
CA ASP A 47 0.50 13.40 0.93
C ASP A 47 0.61 11.87 0.76
N GLN A 48 0.99 11.13 1.82
CA GLN A 48 1.05 9.68 1.77
C GLN A 48 -0.36 9.07 1.69
N MET A 49 -0.48 8.02 0.89
CA MET A 49 -1.69 7.21 0.86
C MET A 49 -1.97 6.66 2.27
N GLY A 50 -3.23 6.76 2.71
CA GLY A 50 -3.62 6.28 4.04
C GLY A 50 -3.36 4.78 4.25
N ILE A 51 -3.51 4.35 5.49
CA ILE A 51 -3.13 3.02 5.95
C ILE A 51 -4.40 2.16 6.09
N PRO A 52 -4.50 1.02 5.41
CA PRO A 52 -5.62 0.10 5.61
C PRO A 52 -5.54 -0.56 7.00
N ASP A 53 -6.71 -0.74 7.61
CA ASP A 53 -6.91 -1.70 8.68
C ASP A 53 -6.85 -3.15 8.12
N HIS A 54 -6.36 -4.06 8.95
CA HIS A 54 -6.43 -5.49 8.71
C HIS A 54 -7.76 -6.10 9.16
N GLY A 55 -8.46 -5.45 10.11
CA GLY A 55 -9.77 -5.86 10.58
C GLY A 55 -10.85 -5.65 9.51
N ALA A 56 -11.56 -6.73 9.17
CA ALA A 56 -12.73 -6.64 8.31
C ALA A 56 -13.90 -5.96 9.03
N VAL A 57 -14.74 -5.30 8.24
CA VAL A 57 -16.07 -4.82 8.62
C VAL A 57 -17.06 -5.46 7.66
N PRO A 58 -17.70 -6.58 8.04
CA PRO A 58 -18.63 -7.27 7.16
C PRO A 58 -19.95 -6.49 7.06
N GLY A 59 -20.69 -6.71 5.97
CA GLY A 59 -22.08 -6.32 5.85
C GLY A 59 -22.71 -6.95 4.61
N ARG A 60 -23.96 -7.41 4.72
CA ARG A 60 -24.72 -7.95 3.58
C ARG A 60 -25.11 -6.84 2.61
N THR A 61 -25.15 -5.61 3.11
CA THR A 61 -25.34 -4.39 2.32
C THR A 61 -24.28 -3.35 2.67
N ILE A 62 -24.05 -2.40 1.76
CA ILE A 62 -23.18 -1.24 2.02
C ILE A 62 -23.65 -0.48 3.26
N ALA A 63 -24.95 -0.23 3.39
CA ALA A 63 -25.52 0.53 4.50
C ALA A 63 -25.25 -0.15 5.84
N GLU A 64 -25.41 -1.48 5.91
CA GLU A 64 -25.13 -2.27 7.11
C GLU A 64 -23.65 -2.17 7.51
N ALA A 65 -22.71 -2.36 6.56
CA ALA A 65 -21.28 -2.26 6.85
C ALA A 65 -20.88 -0.86 7.34
N VAL A 66 -21.47 0.19 6.76
CA VAL A 66 -21.25 1.58 7.19
C VAL A 66 -21.81 1.82 8.60
N GLU A 67 -22.98 1.28 8.91
CA GLU A 67 -23.60 1.39 10.24
C GLU A 67 -22.77 0.66 11.31
N ILE A 68 -22.25 -0.52 11.00
CA ILE A 68 -21.32 -1.27 11.86
C ILE A 68 -20.04 -0.45 12.09
N ALA A 69 -19.45 0.12 11.04
CA ALA A 69 -18.26 0.95 11.18
C ALA A 69 -18.51 2.22 12.03
N ARG A 70 -19.67 2.84 11.90
CA ARG A 70 -20.07 4.03 12.69
C ARG A 70 -20.33 3.74 14.16
N LYS A 71 -20.64 2.48 14.51
CA LYS A 71 -20.82 2.03 15.91
C LYS A 71 -19.49 1.81 16.65
N LEU A 72 -18.36 1.79 15.93
CA LEU A 72 -17.05 1.69 16.57
C LEU A 72 -16.78 2.94 17.41
N THR A 73 -16.37 2.71 18.65
CA THR A 73 -16.01 3.82 19.54
C THR A 73 -14.70 4.47 19.09
N PRO A 74 -14.41 5.72 19.51
CA PRO A 74 -13.10 6.33 19.26
C PRO A 74 -11.94 5.43 19.72
N GLN A 75 -12.08 4.77 20.86
CA GLN A 75 -11.08 3.85 21.42
C GLN A 75 -10.86 2.61 20.54
N ASP A 76 -11.92 2.06 19.94
CA ASP A 76 -11.80 0.96 18.97
C ASP A 76 -11.03 1.38 17.72
N LEU A 77 -11.36 2.57 17.21
CA LEU A 77 -10.73 3.15 16.02
C LEU A 77 -9.25 3.48 16.28
N GLU A 78 -8.93 4.06 17.43
CA GLU A 78 -7.55 4.32 17.87
C GLU A 78 -6.77 3.02 17.98
N ARG A 79 -7.31 1.97 18.62
CA ARG A 79 -6.64 0.67 18.76
C ARG A 79 -6.37 0.01 17.41
N ARG A 80 -7.32 0.09 16.47
CA ARG A 80 -7.15 -0.40 15.10
C ARG A 80 -6.11 0.42 14.34
N CYS A 81 -6.11 1.74 14.49
CA CYS A 81 -5.12 2.63 13.90
C CYS A 81 -3.70 2.33 14.42
N HIS A 82 -3.52 2.15 15.73
CA HIS A 82 -2.23 1.76 16.30
C HIS A 82 -1.70 0.45 15.70
N ARG A 83 -2.58 -0.54 15.51
CA ARG A 83 -2.21 -1.82 14.88
C ARG A 83 -1.79 -1.64 13.42
N ALA A 84 -2.59 -0.90 12.65
CA ALA A 84 -2.28 -0.59 11.25
C ALA A 84 -0.95 0.19 11.12
N LEU A 85 -0.67 1.12 12.03
CA LEU A 85 0.59 1.87 12.11
C LEU A 85 1.77 0.96 12.49
N ALA A 86 1.60 0.07 13.47
CA ALA A 86 2.61 -0.91 13.85
C ALA A 86 2.96 -1.84 12.68
N ASP A 87 1.96 -2.35 11.98
CA ASP A 87 2.16 -3.17 10.78
C ASP A 87 2.85 -2.37 9.66
N LYS A 88 2.44 -1.12 9.42
CA LYS A 88 3.13 -0.24 8.46
C LYS A 88 4.61 -0.06 8.83
N ARG A 89 4.93 0.17 10.11
CA ARG A 89 6.31 0.27 10.59
C ARG A 89 7.08 -1.04 10.37
N ARG A 90 6.47 -2.17 10.71
CA ARG A 90 7.05 -3.52 10.57
C ARG A 90 7.43 -3.88 9.13
N TYR A 91 6.69 -3.36 8.15
CA TYR A 91 6.91 -3.67 6.72
C TYR A 91 7.51 -2.52 5.91
N ILE A 92 7.92 -1.41 6.56
CA ILE A 92 8.41 -0.22 5.84
C ILE A 92 9.65 -0.54 4.99
N ARG A 93 10.58 -1.35 5.51
CA ARG A 93 11.81 -1.74 4.80
C ARG A 93 11.52 -2.64 3.61
N LEU A 94 10.65 -3.63 3.80
CA LEU A 94 10.20 -4.52 2.73
C LEU A 94 9.50 -3.73 1.61
N ARG A 95 8.68 -2.75 1.98
CA ARG A 95 8.01 -1.87 1.04
C ARG A 95 9.00 -1.01 0.25
N ARG A 96 9.95 -0.36 0.93
CA ARG A 96 11.00 0.45 0.26
C ARG A 96 11.83 -0.40 -0.72
N ALA A 97 12.26 -1.59 -0.31
CA ALA A 97 13.00 -2.50 -1.18
C ALA A 97 12.16 -2.91 -2.42
N THR A 98 10.86 -3.15 -2.24
CA THR A 98 9.94 -3.46 -3.34
C THR A 98 9.76 -2.27 -4.30
N GLU A 99 9.59 -1.06 -3.77
CA GLU A 99 9.48 0.18 -4.57
C GLU A 99 10.77 0.45 -5.36
N GLU A 100 11.93 0.16 -4.78
CA GLU A 100 13.22 0.24 -5.46
C GLU A 100 13.34 -0.77 -6.61
N ILE A 101 12.98 -2.04 -6.38
CA ILE A 101 12.93 -3.07 -7.43
C ILE A 101 12.02 -2.62 -8.58
N LEU A 102 10.81 -2.15 -8.28
CA LEU A 102 9.87 -1.67 -9.31
C LEU A 102 10.44 -0.50 -10.12
N THR A 103 11.14 0.42 -9.48
CA THR A 103 11.80 1.54 -10.15
C THR A 103 12.89 1.04 -11.09
N LYS A 104 13.70 0.08 -10.65
CA LYS A 104 14.74 -0.56 -11.49
C LYS A 104 14.14 -1.32 -12.67
N ILE A 105 13.05 -2.07 -12.49
CA ILE A 105 12.35 -2.75 -13.59
C ILE A 105 11.83 -1.74 -14.62
N LYS A 106 11.21 -0.64 -14.17
CA LYS A 106 10.75 0.43 -15.08
C LYS A 106 11.90 1.03 -15.88
N TYR A 107 13.05 1.23 -15.23
CA TYR A 107 14.25 1.72 -15.89
C TYR A 107 14.80 0.71 -16.91
N MET A 108 14.91 -0.56 -16.53
CA MET A 108 15.29 -1.67 -17.40
C MET A 108 14.42 -1.74 -18.66
N ASN A 109 13.09 -1.60 -18.49
CA ASN A 109 12.15 -1.54 -19.61
C ASN A 109 12.41 -0.34 -20.53
N ARG A 110 12.74 0.82 -19.97
CA ARG A 110 13.09 2.01 -20.75
C ARG A 110 14.36 1.80 -21.58
N VAL A 111 15.40 1.19 -21.00
CA VAL A 111 16.66 0.87 -21.70
C VAL A 111 16.38 -0.10 -22.85
N ALA A 112 15.69 -1.21 -22.59
CA ALA A 112 15.36 -2.22 -23.60
C ALA A 112 14.53 -1.64 -24.76
N VAL A 113 13.55 -0.78 -24.46
CA VAL A 113 12.76 -0.09 -25.49
C VAL A 113 13.63 0.86 -26.30
N THR A 114 14.51 1.65 -25.66
CA THR A 114 15.38 2.62 -26.35
C THR A 114 16.38 1.92 -27.28
N MET A 115 16.96 0.79 -26.82
CA MET A 115 17.80 -0.10 -27.62
C MET A 115 17.06 -0.64 -28.84
N ARG A 116 15.82 -1.14 -28.67
CA ARG A 116 15.01 -1.67 -29.78
C ARG A 116 14.76 -0.64 -30.88
N HIS A 117 14.70 0.65 -30.54
CA HIS A 117 14.52 1.73 -31.51
C HIS A 117 15.85 2.21 -32.14
N GLY A 118 16.98 1.55 -31.86
CA GLY A 118 18.29 1.91 -32.39
C GLY A 118 18.85 3.22 -31.82
N MET A 119 18.26 3.74 -30.74
CA MET A 119 18.65 5.01 -30.10
C MET A 119 19.74 4.83 -29.04
N LEU A 120 20.15 3.59 -28.77
CA LEU A 120 21.19 3.24 -27.82
C LEU A 120 22.08 2.16 -28.43
N ASP A 121 23.38 2.26 -28.20
CA ASP A 121 24.34 1.24 -28.62
C ASP A 121 24.01 -0.11 -27.97
N SER A 122 24.09 -1.19 -28.75
CA SER A 122 23.66 -2.52 -28.30
C SER A 122 24.56 -3.09 -27.21
N GLU A 123 25.86 -2.77 -27.23
CA GLU A 123 26.82 -3.24 -26.23
C GLU A 123 26.63 -2.47 -24.92
N GLY A 124 26.54 -1.14 -25.00
CA GLY A 124 26.24 -0.29 -23.85
C GLY A 124 24.90 -0.61 -23.19
N ALA A 125 23.85 -0.84 -23.99
CA ALA A 125 22.54 -1.25 -23.49
C ALA A 125 22.60 -2.60 -22.75
N SER A 126 23.33 -3.57 -23.30
CA SER A 126 23.46 -4.89 -22.68
C SER A 126 24.18 -4.82 -21.33
N GLN A 127 25.28 -4.06 -21.25
CA GLN A 127 26.00 -3.84 -19.99
C GLN A 127 25.12 -3.15 -18.94
N GLU A 128 24.32 -2.17 -19.36
CA GLU A 128 23.40 -1.46 -18.46
C GLU A 128 22.29 -2.38 -17.94
N LEU A 129 21.71 -3.22 -18.80
CA LEU A 129 20.72 -4.22 -18.40
C LEU A 129 21.30 -5.24 -17.41
N GLU A 130 22.51 -5.73 -17.64
CA GLU A 130 23.21 -6.62 -16.71
C GLU A 130 23.46 -5.98 -15.34
N LEU A 131 23.85 -4.70 -15.32
CA LEU A 131 24.05 -3.96 -14.08
C LEU A 131 22.73 -3.83 -13.29
N ILE A 132 21.64 -3.45 -13.96
CA ILE A 132 20.33 -3.33 -13.33
C ILE A 132 19.87 -4.68 -12.77
N GLN A 133 20.09 -5.77 -13.51
CA GLN A 133 19.78 -7.12 -13.05
C GLN A 133 20.55 -7.45 -11.76
N LYS A 134 21.86 -7.24 -11.72
CA LYS A 134 22.68 -7.48 -10.51
C LYS A 134 22.18 -6.68 -9.31
N GLN A 135 21.83 -5.41 -9.51
CA GLN A 135 21.27 -4.57 -8.44
C GLN A 135 19.92 -5.09 -7.93
N ILE A 136 19.04 -5.59 -8.81
CA ILE A 136 17.77 -6.20 -8.39
C ILE A 136 18.05 -7.48 -7.59
N GLU A 137 18.96 -8.34 -8.05
CA GLU A 137 19.35 -9.57 -7.34
C GLU A 137 19.92 -9.27 -5.94
N GLU A 138 20.73 -8.22 -5.80
CA GLU A 138 21.24 -7.76 -4.51
C GLU A 138 20.11 -7.32 -3.57
N ILE A 139 19.14 -6.52 -4.05
CA ILE A 139 18.00 -6.11 -3.22
C ILE A 139 17.20 -7.35 -2.80
N VAL A 140 16.94 -8.29 -3.71
CA VAL A 140 16.22 -9.54 -3.44
C VAL A 140 16.89 -10.34 -2.31
N LYS A 141 18.22 -10.44 -2.31
CA LYS A 141 18.99 -11.09 -1.23
C LYS A 141 18.77 -10.43 0.14
N THR A 142 18.43 -9.15 0.18
CA THR A 142 18.16 -8.45 1.45
C THR A 142 16.73 -8.65 1.98
N LEU A 143 15.78 -9.05 1.14
CA LEU A 143 14.36 -9.13 1.50
C LEU A 143 14.05 -10.02 2.72
N PRO A 144 14.66 -11.21 2.90
CA PRO A 144 14.43 -12.03 4.09
C PRO A 144 14.76 -11.32 5.40
N PHE A 145 15.68 -10.36 5.39
CA PHE A 145 16.08 -9.59 6.57
C PHE A 145 15.15 -8.40 6.87
N HIS A 146 14.24 -8.06 5.96
CA HIS A 146 13.30 -6.95 6.13
C HIS A 146 11.90 -7.41 6.58
N ALA A 147 11.60 -8.70 6.48
CA ALA A 147 10.30 -9.24 6.81
C ALA A 147 10.13 -9.34 8.34
N GLY A 148 9.28 -8.48 8.92
CA GLY A 148 8.83 -8.64 10.31
C GLY A 148 9.65 -7.88 11.37
N ILE A 149 10.53 -6.95 10.98
CA ILE A 149 11.32 -6.15 11.93
C ILE A 149 10.72 -4.75 12.08
N GLU A 150 10.31 -4.38 13.30
CA GLU A 150 9.91 -3.01 13.64
C GLU A 150 11.14 -2.10 13.78
N GLU A 151 11.11 -0.90 13.20
CA GLU A 151 12.10 0.14 13.53
C GLU A 151 11.72 0.76 14.89
N GLY A 152 12.71 0.78 15.79
CA GLY A 152 12.65 1.53 17.05
C GLY A 152 12.83 3.03 16.84
#